data_AF-A0A1F4TRS4-F1
#
_entry.id   AF-A0A1F4TRS4-F1
#
_cell.length_a   1.000
_cell.length_b   1.000
_cell.length_c   1.000
_cell.angle_alpha   90.00
_cell.angle_beta   90.00
_cell.angle_gamma   90.00
#
_symmetry.space_group_name_H-M   'P 1'
#
loop_
_entity.id
_entity.type
_entity.pdbx_description
1 polymer ?
#
loop_
_entity_poly.entity_id
_entity_poly.type
_entity_poly.pdbx_seq_one_letter_code
_entity_poly.pdbx_strand_id
1 'polypeptide(L)'
;MFTQRCQSKGVEAKLIYKGVKKMKKLFSFLVVFSIFASISMAYAGTSLFGYTPGGVLGGGLRFDLKPGVVLDLSASGGTGSSGSTYNLYADVFIGNWGVGLLAKKAAVGADLAYEISLQYAVEQAINERISVGVLLLLVNYDTTAGADPNLTFLSTISPYFVLAL
;
A
#
# COMPACT_ATOMS: atom_id res chain seq x y z
N MET A 1 -22.64 -22.38 42.43
CA MET A 1 -23.14 -21.20 41.70
C MET A 1 -22.00 -20.40 41.02
N PHE A 2 -21.03 -21.07 40.36
CA PHE A 2 -19.83 -20.43 39.78
C PHE A 2 -19.70 -20.58 38.25
N THR A 3 -20.59 -21.33 37.59
CA THR A 3 -20.48 -21.66 36.17
C THR A 3 -21.18 -20.67 35.22
N GLN A 4 -22.07 -19.80 35.71
CA GLN A 4 -22.79 -18.85 34.85
C GLN A 4 -22.01 -17.57 34.51
N ARG A 5 -21.03 -17.14 35.32
CA ARG A 5 -20.23 -15.92 35.05
C ARG A 5 -19.14 -16.09 33.97
N CYS A 6 -18.72 -17.33 33.68
CA CYS A 6 -17.71 -17.58 32.63
C CYS A 6 -18.29 -17.56 31.22
N GLN A 7 -19.59 -17.87 31.06
CA GLN A 7 -20.22 -17.89 29.73
C GLN A 7 -20.61 -16.51 29.21
N SER A 8 -20.95 -15.53 30.08
CA SER A 8 -21.35 -14.20 29.61
C SER A 8 -20.18 -13.41 29.01
N LYS A 9 -18.97 -13.50 29.61
CA LYS A 9 -17.75 -12.84 29.10
C LYS A 9 -17.30 -13.40 27.73
N GLY A 10 -17.50 -14.68 27.49
CA GLY A 10 -17.17 -15.32 26.20
C GLY A 10 -18.09 -14.89 25.05
N VAL A 11 -19.36 -14.61 25.35
CA VAL A 11 -20.33 -14.13 24.36
C VAL A 11 -20.10 -12.65 24.02
N GLU A 12 -19.81 -11.81 25.03
CA GLU A 12 -19.46 -10.40 24.82
C GLU A 12 -18.18 -10.23 23.99
N ALA A 13 -17.10 -10.96 24.30
CA ALA A 13 -15.84 -10.89 23.54
C ALA A 13 -16.03 -11.32 22.08
N LYS A 14 -16.88 -12.32 21.81
CA LYS A 14 -17.16 -12.82 20.46
C LYS A 14 -18.03 -11.84 19.65
N LEU A 15 -18.91 -11.09 20.30
CA LEU A 15 -19.71 -10.02 19.69
C LEU A 15 -18.84 -8.79 19.37
N ILE A 16 -17.97 -8.38 20.29
CA ILE A 16 -17.02 -7.27 20.08
C ILE A 16 -16.06 -7.61 18.92
N TYR A 17 -15.50 -8.82 18.90
CA TYR A 17 -14.61 -9.26 17.83
C TYR A 17 -15.31 -9.29 16.45
N LYS A 18 -16.56 -9.77 16.39
CA LYS A 18 -17.36 -9.73 15.15
C LYS A 18 -17.69 -8.30 14.72
N GLY A 19 -17.97 -7.40 15.67
CA GLY A 19 -18.21 -5.98 15.42
C GLY A 19 -16.99 -5.28 14.83
N VAL A 20 -15.81 -5.48 15.44
CA VAL A 20 -14.53 -4.93 14.96
C VAL A 20 -14.17 -5.50 13.57
N LYS A 21 -14.39 -6.79 13.32
CA LYS A 21 -14.13 -7.40 12.00
C LYS A 21 -15.06 -6.84 10.91
N LYS A 22 -16.33 -6.54 11.24
CA LYS A 22 -17.28 -5.89 10.32
C LYS A 22 -16.92 -4.42 10.07
N MET A 23 -16.53 -3.67 11.10
CA MET A 23 -16.09 -2.27 10.94
C MET A 23 -14.81 -2.15 10.10
N LYS A 24 -13.84 -3.05 10.29
CA LYS A 24 -12.62 -3.09 9.45
C LYS A 24 -12.97 -3.32 7.98
N LYS A 25 -13.85 -4.28 7.68
CA LYS A 25 -14.31 -4.54 6.30
C LYS A 25 -15.07 -3.35 5.69
N LEU A 26 -15.93 -2.70 6.48
CA LEU A 26 -16.68 -1.52 6.04
C LEU A 26 -15.77 -0.33 5.77
N PHE A 27 -14.77 -0.11 6.63
CA PHE A 27 -13.77 0.94 6.45
C PHE A 27 -12.88 0.69 5.24
N SER A 28 -12.37 -0.54 5.05
CA SER A 28 -11.62 -0.91 3.84
C SER A 28 -12.47 -0.76 2.58
N PHE A 29 -13.75 -1.15 2.62
CA PHE A 29 -14.67 -0.95 1.52
C PHE A 29 -14.91 0.53 1.23
N LEU A 30 -15.11 1.37 2.25
CA LEU A 30 -15.29 2.82 2.10
C LEU A 30 -14.05 3.50 1.52
N VAL A 31 -12.84 3.13 1.96
CA VAL A 31 -11.58 3.67 1.42
C VAL A 31 -11.42 3.26 -0.04
N VAL A 32 -11.58 1.98 -0.36
CA VAL A 32 -11.50 1.49 -1.74
C VAL A 32 -12.58 2.14 -2.61
N PHE A 33 -13.82 2.21 -2.13
CA PHE A 33 -14.93 2.85 -2.84
C PHE A 33 -14.70 4.35 -3.02
N SER A 34 -14.13 5.07 -2.06
CA SER A 34 -13.79 6.49 -2.22
C SER A 34 -12.68 6.71 -3.24
N ILE A 35 -11.71 5.80 -3.34
CA ILE A 35 -10.69 5.81 -4.40
C ILE A 35 -11.38 5.58 -5.76
N PHE A 36 -12.27 4.58 -5.88
CA PHE A 36 -13.00 4.34 -7.13
C PHE A 36 -14.01 5.43 -7.49
N ALA A 37 -14.67 6.05 -6.52
CA ALA A 37 -15.59 7.17 -6.72
C ALA A 37 -14.86 8.48 -7.09
N SER A 38 -13.57 8.60 -6.76
CA SER A 38 -12.73 9.69 -7.26
C SER A 38 -12.20 9.46 -8.68
N ILE A 39 -12.20 8.20 -9.17
CA ILE A 39 -11.79 7.84 -10.54
C ILE A 39 -12.91 8.10 -11.56
N SER A 40 -14.18 8.20 -11.13
CA SER A 40 -15.33 8.36 -12.03
C SER A 40 -15.57 9.80 -12.55
N MET A 41 -14.65 10.75 -12.30
CA MET A 41 -14.75 12.12 -12.82
C MET A 41 -13.70 12.39 -13.90
N ALA A 42 -14.01 11.96 -15.13
CA ALA A 42 -13.58 12.49 -16.43
C ALA A 42 -12.33 13.41 -16.50
N TYR A 43 -11.14 12.86 -16.22
CA TYR A 43 -9.84 13.38 -16.70
C TYR A 43 -8.78 12.26 -16.80
N ALA A 44 -9.17 10.99 -16.86
CA ALA A 44 -8.24 9.87 -16.72
C ALA A 44 -7.32 9.68 -17.96
N GLY A 45 -6.24 10.45 -18.02
CA GLY A 45 -5.02 10.04 -18.71
C GLY A 45 -4.47 8.79 -18.02
N THR A 46 -4.01 7.82 -18.79
CA THR A 46 -3.32 6.63 -18.24
C THR A 46 -1.89 6.63 -18.75
N SER A 47 -0.92 6.45 -17.87
CA SER A 47 0.50 6.34 -18.20
C SER A 47 1.12 5.17 -17.45
N LEU A 48 2.35 4.79 -17.81
CA LEU A 48 3.13 3.81 -17.06
C LEU A 48 4.04 4.56 -16.09
N PHE A 49 4.22 4.00 -14.89
CA PHE A 49 5.25 4.47 -13.97
C PHE A 49 6.16 3.32 -13.57
N GLY A 50 7.40 3.66 -13.21
CA GLY A 50 8.42 2.76 -12.71
C GLY A 50 9.10 3.33 -11.48
N TYR A 51 9.50 2.46 -10.56
CA TYR A 51 10.24 2.80 -9.36
C TYR A 51 11.27 1.70 -9.05
N THR A 52 12.37 2.06 -8.38
CA THR A 52 13.49 1.13 -8.14
C THR A 52 13.86 1.00 -6.65
N PRO A 53 12.95 0.49 -5.80
CA PRO A 53 13.23 0.32 -4.38
C PRO A 53 14.31 -0.72 -4.17
N GLY A 54 15.42 -0.32 -3.55
CA GLY A 54 16.53 -1.24 -3.24
C GLY A 54 17.15 -1.93 -4.46
N GLY A 55 17.08 -1.31 -5.64
CA GLY A 55 17.68 -1.83 -6.88
C GLY A 55 16.83 -2.82 -7.67
N VAL A 56 15.61 -3.13 -7.24
CA VAL A 56 14.65 -3.95 -8.02
C VAL A 56 13.74 -3.02 -8.81
N LEU A 57 13.68 -3.17 -10.13
CA LEU A 57 12.75 -2.40 -10.96
C LEU A 57 11.32 -2.93 -10.77
N GLY A 58 10.45 -2.08 -10.25
CA GLY A 58 9.00 -2.25 -10.18
C GLY A 58 8.29 -1.17 -10.99
N GLY A 59 6.99 -1.33 -11.19
CA GLY A 59 6.20 -0.36 -11.93
C GLY A 59 4.73 -0.77 -12.07
N GLY A 60 3.91 0.14 -12.57
CA GLY A 60 2.48 -0.06 -12.68
C GLY A 60 1.80 0.98 -13.56
N LEU A 61 0.52 1.20 -13.30
CA LEU A 61 -0.31 2.16 -14.02
C LEU A 61 -0.48 3.43 -13.20
N ARG A 62 -0.35 4.54 -13.89
CA ARG A 62 -0.60 5.89 -13.41
C ARG A 62 -1.92 6.38 -13.99
N PHE A 63 -2.76 6.96 -13.14
CA PHE A 63 -4.06 7.51 -13.49
C PHE A 63 -4.08 8.99 -13.12
N ASP A 64 -4.13 9.86 -14.12
CA ASP A 64 -4.28 11.29 -13.92
C ASP A 64 -5.75 11.59 -13.57
N LEU A 65 -6.07 11.81 -12.29
CA LEU A 65 -7.47 11.94 -11.85
C LEU A 65 -8.04 13.31 -12.18
N LYS A 66 -7.20 14.35 -12.08
CA LYS A 66 -7.48 15.75 -12.46
C LYS A 66 -6.14 16.51 -12.56
N PRO A 67 -6.11 17.74 -13.09
CA PRO A 67 -4.88 18.52 -13.14
C PRO A 67 -4.18 18.59 -11.78
N GLY A 68 -2.93 18.11 -11.74
CA GLY A 68 -2.10 18.07 -10.54
C GLY A 68 -2.53 17.04 -9.49
N VAL A 69 -3.41 16.08 -9.79
CA VAL A 69 -3.68 14.95 -8.89
C VAL A 69 -3.63 13.63 -9.64
N VAL A 70 -2.82 12.71 -9.13
CA VAL A 70 -2.50 11.45 -9.78
C VAL A 70 -2.59 10.31 -8.78
N LEU A 71 -3.02 9.14 -9.27
CA LEU A 71 -3.00 7.88 -8.56
C LEU A 71 -2.12 6.87 -9.29
N ASP A 72 -1.11 6.34 -8.60
CA ASP A 72 -0.25 5.27 -9.11
C ASP A 72 -0.61 3.96 -8.42
N LEU A 73 -0.79 2.90 -9.21
CA LEU A 73 -1.11 1.56 -8.71
C LEU A 73 -0.19 0.52 -9.34
N SER A 74 0.45 -0.30 -8.51
CA SER A 74 1.21 -1.46 -8.96
C SER A 74 0.85 -2.68 -8.13
N ALA A 75 0.74 -3.82 -8.81
CA ALA A 75 0.65 -5.12 -8.19
C ALA A 75 1.63 -6.05 -8.89
N SER A 76 2.52 -6.66 -8.12
CA SER A 76 3.40 -7.72 -8.61
C SER A 76 3.27 -8.94 -7.73
N GLY A 77 3.44 -10.12 -8.34
CA GLY A 77 3.42 -11.38 -7.63
C GLY A 77 4.40 -12.33 -8.28
N GLY A 78 4.99 -13.20 -7.47
CA GLY A 78 5.91 -14.22 -7.92
C GLY A 78 5.69 -15.51 -7.16
N THR A 79 5.79 -16.64 -7.84
CA THR A 79 5.75 -17.97 -7.23
C THR A 79 7.14 -18.57 -7.26
N GLY A 80 7.61 -19.06 -6.11
CA GLY A 80 8.88 -19.76 -5.98
C GLY A 80 8.73 -21.05 -5.18
N SER A 81 9.83 -21.79 -5.08
CA SER A 81 9.92 -23.01 -4.25
C SER A 81 9.57 -22.75 -2.77
N SER A 82 9.77 -21.52 -2.29
CA SER A 82 9.41 -21.07 -0.94
C SER A 82 7.98 -20.54 -0.83
N GLY A 83 7.16 -20.57 -1.89
CA GLY A 83 5.78 -20.08 -1.91
C GLY A 83 5.58 -18.78 -2.69
N SER A 84 4.39 -18.17 -2.55
CA SER A 84 4.00 -16.97 -3.30
C SER A 84 4.36 -15.67 -2.57
N THR A 85 4.95 -14.73 -3.29
CA THR A 85 5.15 -13.33 -2.87
C THR A 85 4.13 -12.44 -3.56
N TYR A 86 3.72 -11.38 -2.88
CA TYR A 86 2.86 -10.34 -3.46
C TYR A 86 3.35 -8.98 -2.96
N ASN A 87 3.48 -8.02 -3.87
CA ASN A 87 3.70 -6.62 -3.54
C ASN A 87 2.57 -5.80 -4.14
N LEU A 88 1.95 -4.98 -3.32
CA LEU A 88 0.96 -3.98 -3.71
C LEU A 88 1.53 -2.61 -3.38
N TYR A 89 1.33 -1.67 -4.29
CA TYR A 89 1.78 -0.30 -4.17
C TYR A 89 0.69 0.64 -4.63
N ALA A 90 0.44 1.68 -3.85
CA ALA A 90 -0.55 2.70 -4.16
C ALA A 90 -0.09 4.06 -3.65
N ASP A 91 0.09 5.02 -4.57
CA ASP A 91 0.53 6.37 -4.26
C ASP A 91 -0.44 7.40 -4.81
N VAL A 92 -0.66 8.47 -4.05
CA VAL A 92 -1.43 9.62 -4.48
C VAL A 92 -0.49 10.83 -4.52
N PHE A 93 -0.38 11.45 -5.69
CA PHE A 93 0.36 12.70 -5.88
C PHE A 93 -0.57 13.89 -5.97
N ILE A 94 -0.17 15.00 -5.35
CA ILE A 94 -0.76 16.32 -5.48
C ILE A 94 0.35 17.31 -5.85
N GLY A 95 0.32 17.81 -7.09
CA GLY A 95 1.43 18.53 -7.70
C GLY A 95 2.66 17.64 -7.79
N ASN A 96 3.77 18.09 -7.20
CA ASN A 96 5.05 17.38 -7.21
C ASN A 96 5.23 16.43 -6.02
N TRP A 97 4.26 16.35 -5.09
CA TRP A 97 4.42 15.63 -3.83
C TRP A 97 3.47 14.44 -3.77
N GLY A 98 3.99 13.28 -3.36
CA GLY A 98 3.23 12.03 -3.25
C GLY A 98 3.30 11.41 -1.87
N VAL A 99 2.22 10.72 -1.49
CA VAL A 99 2.20 9.84 -0.31
C VAL A 99 1.71 8.48 -0.74
N GLY A 100 2.39 7.46 -0.23
CA GLY A 100 2.30 6.10 -0.73
C GLY A 100 2.16 5.05 0.34
N LEU A 101 1.56 3.93 -0.05
CA LEU A 101 1.54 2.72 0.75
C LEU A 101 2.09 1.56 -0.06
N LEU A 102 3.09 0.88 0.49
CA LEU A 102 3.57 -0.40 0.02
C LEU A 102 3.14 -1.49 0.99
N ALA A 103 2.57 -2.56 0.46
CA ALA A 103 2.22 -3.75 1.22
C ALA A 103 2.84 -4.98 0.55
N LYS A 104 3.71 -5.67 1.27
CA LYS A 104 4.41 -6.85 0.78
C LYS A 104 4.11 -8.05 1.66
N LYS A 105 3.76 -9.16 1.02
CA LYS A 105 3.65 -10.47 1.65
C LYS A 105 4.86 -11.31 1.26
N ALA A 106 5.57 -11.84 2.25
CA ALA A 106 6.68 -12.76 2.03
C ALA A 106 6.18 -14.18 1.68
N ALA A 107 7.03 -14.95 1.00
CA ALA A 107 6.76 -16.35 0.67
C ALA A 107 6.73 -17.24 1.93
N VAL A 108 6.05 -18.39 1.82
CA VAL A 108 5.41 -19.18 2.87
C VAL A 108 6.35 -19.73 3.96
N GLY A 109 5.81 -19.72 5.19
CA GLY A 109 6.43 -20.10 6.47
C GLY A 109 5.90 -19.23 7.61
N ALA A 110 5.38 -18.05 7.26
CA ALA A 110 4.78 -17.12 8.17
C ALA A 110 3.48 -16.58 7.56
N ASP A 111 2.34 -17.20 7.90
CA ASP A 111 0.98 -16.72 7.55
C ASP A 111 0.69 -15.29 8.05
N LEU A 112 1.61 -14.73 8.85
CA LEU A 112 1.56 -13.41 9.45
C LEU A 112 2.75 -12.52 9.07
N ALA A 113 3.65 -12.95 8.16
CA ALA A 113 4.78 -12.15 7.69
C ALA A 113 4.35 -11.20 6.56
N TYR A 114 4.36 -9.91 6.88
CA TYR A 114 4.09 -8.84 5.95
C TYR A 114 4.90 -7.61 6.33
N GLU A 115 5.14 -6.79 5.33
CA GLU A 115 5.77 -5.50 5.43
C GLU A 115 4.75 -4.47 4.94
N ILE A 116 4.48 -3.45 5.75
CA ILE A 116 3.66 -2.31 5.37
C ILE A 116 4.51 -1.07 5.56
N SER A 117 4.64 -0.28 4.51
CA SER A 117 5.43 0.93 4.55
C SER A 117 4.64 2.15 4.09
N LEU A 118 4.75 3.23 4.85
CA LEU A 118 4.33 4.57 4.45
C LEU A 118 5.48 5.23 3.70
N GLN A 119 5.17 5.79 2.53
CA GLN A 119 6.14 6.38 1.63
C GLN A 119 5.79 7.83 1.35
N TYR A 120 6.82 8.60 1.06
CA TYR A 120 6.72 9.97 0.61
C TYR A 120 7.56 10.13 -0.63
N ALA A 121 6.99 10.75 -1.66
CA ALA A 121 7.68 10.94 -2.93
C ALA A 121 7.68 12.41 -3.33
N VAL A 122 8.72 12.79 -4.05
CA VAL A 122 8.80 14.06 -4.77
C VAL A 122 9.09 13.76 -6.22
N GLU A 123 8.31 14.32 -7.13
CA GLU A 123 8.44 14.18 -8.57
C GLU A 123 8.71 15.54 -9.21
N GLN A 124 9.54 15.56 -10.24
CA GLN A 124 9.79 16.70 -11.11
C GLN A 124 9.66 16.25 -12.56
N ALA A 125 8.76 16.89 -13.30
CA ALA A 125 8.66 16.70 -14.74
C ALA A 125 9.94 17.20 -15.41
N ILE A 126 10.52 16.36 -16.28
CA ILE A 126 11.61 16.75 -17.20
C ILE A 126 10.98 17.31 -18.48
N ASN A 127 9.94 16.64 -18.98
CA ASN A 127 9.14 17.05 -20.13
C ASN A 127 7.73 16.45 -20.04
N GLU A 128 6.92 16.62 -21.08
CA GLU A 128 5.54 16.14 -21.15
C GLU A 128 5.37 14.61 -21.10
N ARG A 129 6.46 13.83 -21.25
CA ARG A 129 6.44 12.36 -21.31
C ARG A 129 7.24 11.69 -20.19
N ILE A 130 8.15 12.43 -19.56
CA ILE A 130 9.12 11.91 -18.61
C ILE A 130 9.14 12.79 -17.38
N SER A 131 8.93 12.15 -16.25
CA SER A 131 9.21 12.71 -14.93
C SER A 131 10.24 11.89 -14.21
N VAL A 132 10.95 12.52 -13.27
CA VAL A 132 11.86 11.85 -12.34
C VAL A 132 11.55 12.24 -10.91
N GLY A 133 11.71 11.31 -9.98
CA GLY A 133 11.42 11.56 -8.59
C GLY A 133 12.30 10.79 -7.63
N VAL A 134 12.19 11.18 -6.37
CA VAL A 134 12.77 10.48 -5.22
C VAL A 134 11.64 9.99 -4.33
N LEU A 135 11.69 8.72 -3.97
CA LEU A 135 10.79 8.12 -3.01
C LEU A 135 11.55 7.82 -1.70
N LEU A 136 10.95 8.16 -0.57
CA LEU A 136 11.44 8.00 0.79
C LEU A 136 10.51 7.12 1.62
N LEU A 137 11.08 6.15 2.34
CA LEU A 137 10.34 5.19 3.15
C LEU A 137 10.14 5.69 4.60
N LEU A 138 9.18 6.58 4.83
CA LEU A 138 9.00 7.24 6.13
C LEU A 138 8.87 6.28 7.31
N VAL A 139 8.00 5.28 7.18
CA VAL A 139 7.66 4.36 8.26
C VAL A 139 7.55 2.98 7.67
N ASN A 140 8.21 2.01 8.28
CA ASN A 140 8.09 0.62 7.92
C ASN A 140 7.68 -0.22 9.12
N TYR A 141 6.62 -1.01 8.94
CA TYR A 141 6.12 -2.00 9.88
C TYR A 141 6.37 -3.38 9.27
N ASP A 142 7.31 -4.12 9.83
CA ASP A 142 7.77 -5.40 9.30
C ASP A 142 7.59 -6.50 10.35
N THR A 143 6.83 -7.54 10.01
CA THR A 143 6.61 -8.73 10.85
C THR A 143 7.42 -9.95 10.38
N THR A 144 8.29 -9.78 9.38
CA THR A 144 9.09 -10.84 8.77
C THR A 144 10.41 -11.09 9.50
N ALA A 145 10.97 -10.06 10.15
CA ALA A 145 11.99 -10.24 11.16
C ALA A 145 11.31 -10.85 12.40
N GLY A 146 11.70 -12.05 12.84
CA GLY A 146 11.07 -12.80 13.94
C GLY A 146 11.15 -12.17 15.35
N ALA A 147 11.05 -10.84 15.44
CA ALA A 147 10.94 -10.03 16.63
C ALA A 147 9.58 -9.32 16.60
N ASP A 148 9.13 -8.82 17.74
CA ASP A 148 7.96 -7.95 17.84
C ASP A 148 7.93 -6.92 16.70
N PRO A 149 6.74 -6.61 16.15
CA PRO A 149 6.63 -5.67 15.06
C PRO A 149 7.35 -4.36 15.39
N ASN A 150 8.38 -4.04 14.62
CA ASN A 150 9.20 -2.88 14.86
C ASN A 150 8.83 -1.78 13.86
N LEU A 151 8.45 -0.62 14.39
CA LEU A 151 8.31 0.60 13.63
C LEU A 151 9.72 1.14 13.36
N THR A 152 10.13 1.17 12.08
CA THR A 152 11.43 1.73 11.69
C THR A 152 11.23 2.94 10.79
N PHE A 153 12.05 3.96 10.99
CA PHE A 153 12.14 5.12 10.10
C PHE A 153 13.31 4.89 9.15
N LEU A 154 13.05 4.82 7.85
CA LEU A 154 14.05 4.44 6.86
C LEU A 154 14.25 5.56 5.83
N SER A 155 15.48 6.07 5.70
CA SER A 155 15.80 7.03 4.64
C SER A 155 16.36 6.30 3.42
N THR A 156 15.54 5.49 2.75
CA THR A 156 15.90 4.90 1.47
C THR A 156 15.41 5.81 0.35
N ILE A 157 16.31 6.24 -0.53
CA ILE A 157 15.98 7.04 -1.72
C ILE A 157 15.87 6.09 -2.91
N SER A 158 14.73 6.11 -3.59
CA SER A 158 14.52 5.30 -4.80
C SER A 158 14.16 6.19 -5.99
N PRO A 159 14.82 6.03 -7.15
CA PRO A 159 14.39 6.67 -8.39
C PRO A 159 12.96 6.26 -8.75
N TYR A 160 12.17 7.26 -9.13
CA TYR A 160 10.82 7.12 -9.68
C TYR A 160 10.80 7.77 -11.08
N PHE A 161 10.12 7.15 -12.04
CA PHE A 161 9.96 7.70 -13.38
C PHE A 161 8.59 7.40 -13.98
N VAL A 162 8.11 8.31 -14.83
CA VAL A 162 6.84 8.19 -15.55
C VAL A 162 7.10 8.16 -17.03
N LEU A 163 6.39 7.30 -17.75
CA LEU A 163 6.41 7.18 -19.20
C LEU A 163 4.98 7.31 -19.71
N ALA A 164 4.71 8.35 -20.49
CA ALA A 164 3.45 8.48 -21.23
C ALA A 164 3.26 7.27 -22.17
N LEU A 165 2.01 6.78 -22.24
CA LEU A 165 1.59 5.72 -23.16
C LEU A 165 1.35 6.25 -24.58
#